data_AF-A0A8T3M5V1-F1
#
_entry.id   AF-A0A8T3M5V1-F1
#
_cell.length_a   1.000
_cell.length_b   1.000
_cell.length_c   1.000
_cell.angle_alpha   90.00
_cell.angle_beta   90.00
_cell.angle_gamma   90.00
#
_symmetry.space_group_name_H-M   'P 1'
#
loop_
_entity.id
_entity.type
_entity.pdbx_description
1 polymer ?
#
loop_
_entity_poly.entity_id
_entity_poly.type
_entity_poly.pdbx_seq_one_letter_code
_entity_poly.pdbx_strand_id
1 'polypeptide(L)' 'DLEGQLRDAKQELWKVRFDLATRQESNYSRLPATRKRIARILTVMTERQHAAEAIAAAEKAS' A
#
# COMPACT_ATOMS: atom_id res chain seq x y z
N ASP A 1 -11.32 4.52 2.49
CA ASP A 1 -10.42 4.14 3.61
C ASP A 1 -9.08 3.63 3.05
N LEU A 2 -7.95 4.06 3.61
CA LEU A 2 -6.61 3.63 3.16
C LEU A 2 -6.24 2.25 3.71
N GLU A 3 -6.73 1.91 4.91
CA GLU A 3 -6.48 0.59 5.48
C GLU A 3 -7.17 -0.50 4.68
N GLY A 4 -8.44 -0.30 4.31
CA GLY A 4 -9.17 -1.19 3.40
C GLY A 4 -8.41 -1.39 2.09
N GLN A 5 -7.97 -0.31 1.43
CA GLN A 5 -7.18 -0.40 0.21
C GLN A 5 -5.86 -1.17 0.38
N LEU A 6 -5.20 -1.03 1.54
CA LEU A 6 -3.99 -1.76 1.86
C LEU A 6 -4.27 -3.27 2.02
N ARG A 7 -5.36 -3.62 2.72
CA ARG A 7 -5.78 -5.02 2.90
C ARG A 7 -6.10 -5.66 1.55
N ASP A 8 -6.89 -4.99 0.72
CA ASP A 8 -7.25 -5.46 -0.61
C ASP A 8 -6.02 -5.65 -1.51
N ALA A 9 -5.09 -4.69 -1.50
CA ALA A 9 -3.87 -4.78 -2.29
C ALA A 9 -2.94 -5.91 -1.82
N LYS A 10 -2.90 -6.20 -0.51
CA LYS A 10 -2.16 -7.35 0.04
C LYS A 10 -2.82 -8.68 -0.35
N GLN A 11 -4.15 -8.76 -0.33
CA GLN A 11 -4.88 -9.95 -0.78
C GLN A 11 -4.70 -10.17 -2.29
N GLU A 12 -4.72 -9.11 -3.10
CA GLU A 12 -4.39 -9.16 -4.52
C GLU A 12 -2.97 -9.66 -4.75
N LEU A 13 -1.98 -9.17 -3.99
CA LEU A 13 -0.59 -9.62 -4.09
C LEU A 13 -0.46 -11.11 -3.79
N TRP A 14 -1.17 -11.60 -2.77
CA TRP A 14 -1.22 -13.03 -2.45
C TRP A 14 -1.81 -13.83 -3.62
N LYS A 15 -2.95 -13.39 -4.16
CA LYS A 15 -3.60 -14.04 -5.31
C LYS A 15 -2.68 -14.08 -6.53
N VAL A 16 -2.04 -12.96 -6.88
CA VAL A 16 -1.11 -12.89 -8.03
C VAL A 16 0.08 -13.85 -7.83
N ARG A 17 0.63 -13.95 -6.61
CA ARG A 17 1.70 -14.93 -6.33
C ARG A 17 1.21 -16.37 -6.48
N PHE A 18 0.00 -16.65 -6.01
CA PHE A 18 -0.60 -17.98 -6.14
C PHE A 18 -0.84 -18.34 -7.60
N ASP A 19 -1.49 -17.47 -8.37
CA ASP A 19 -1.80 -17.69 -9.79
C ASP A 19 -0.53 -17.86 -10.64
N LEU A 20 0.55 -17.12 -10.33
CA LEU A 20 1.85 -17.28 -10.99
C LEU A 20 2.54 -18.60 -10.61
N ALA A 21 2.44 -19.03 -9.35
CA ALA A 21 3.03 -20.28 -8.89
C ALA A 21 2.33 -21.52 -9.48
N THR A 22 1.01 -21.46 -9.65
CA THR A 22 0.20 -22.51 -10.29
C THR A 22 0.21 -22.45 -11.81
N ARG A 23 0.90 -21.47 -12.41
CA ARG A 23 0.97 -21.22 -13.86
C ARG A 23 -0.39 -20.96 -14.52
N GLN A 24 -1.36 -20.46 -13.75
CA GLN A 24 -2.68 -20.07 -14.26
C GLN A 24 -2.69 -18.66 -14.86
N GLU A 25 -1.72 -17.83 -14.47
CA GLU A 25 -1.51 -16.48 -14.96
C GLU A 25 -0.15 -16.41 -15.68
N SER A 26 -0.12 -15.81 -16.88
CA SER A 26 1.10 -15.56 -17.65
C SER A 26 1.56 -14.10 -17.60
N ASN A 27 0.74 -13.21 -17.04
CA ASN A 27 1.08 -11.80 -16.92
C ASN A 27 1.96 -11.51 -15.68
N TYR A 28 3.28 -11.65 -15.86
CA TYR A 28 4.29 -11.34 -14.84
C TYR A 28 4.35 -9.87 -14.43
N SER A 29 3.78 -8.93 -15.22
CA SER A 29 3.79 -7.50 -14.88
C SER A 29 2.86 -7.13 -13.72
N ARG A 30 1.87 -8.00 -13.40
CA ARG A 30 0.94 -7.78 -12.28
C ARG A 30 1.66 -7.74 -10.94
N LEU A 31 2.65 -8.62 -10.74
CA LEU A 31 3.40 -8.69 -9.48
C LEU A 31 4.13 -7.37 -9.11
N PRO A 32 4.96 -6.75 -9.98
CA PRO A 32 5.54 -5.45 -9.69
C PRO A 32 4.50 -4.32 -9.62
N ALA A 33 3.41 -4.37 -10.39
CA ALA A 33 2.35 -3.37 -10.32
C ALA A 33 1.63 -3.36 -8.95
N THR A 34 1.21 -4.53 -8.45
CA THR A 34 0.56 -4.65 -7.13
C THR A 34 1.50 -4.26 -5.99
N ARG A 35 2.80 -4.59 -6.09
CA ARG A 35 3.82 -4.11 -5.13
C ARG A 35 3.94 -2.58 -5.11
N LYS A 36 3.98 -1.93 -6.28
CA LYS A 36 4.01 -0.46 -6.37
C LYS A 36 2.75 0.18 -5.80
N ARG A 37 1.57 -0.45 -5.99
CA ARG A 37 0.31 0.01 -5.39
C ARG A 37 0.38 -0.01 -3.86
N ILE A 38 0.86 -1.10 -3.26
CA ILE A 38 1.06 -1.20 -1.81
C ILE A 38 2.01 -0.11 -1.30
N ALA A 39 3.14 0.10 -1.98
CA ALA A 39 4.11 1.12 -1.60
C ALA A 39 3.49 2.52 -1.58
N ARG A 40 2.73 2.89 -2.63
CA ARG A 40 2.04 4.19 -2.69
C ARG A 40 1.05 4.39 -1.55
N ILE A 41 0.27 3.36 -1.21
CA ILE A 41 -0.70 3.44 -0.11
C ILE A 41 0.04 3.70 1.21
N LEU A 42 1.11 2.96 1.47
CA LEU A 42 1.92 3.15 2.67
C LEU A 42 2.54 4.55 2.73
N THR A 43 3.08 5.05 1.63
CA THR A 43 3.62 6.42 1.55
C THR A 43 2.57 7.46 1.94
N VAL A 44 1.36 7.39 1.38
CA VAL A 44 0.29 8.34 1.71
C VAL A 44 -0.14 8.23 3.18
N MET A 45 -0.17 7.02 3.75
CA MET A 45 -0.45 6.84 5.18
C MET A 45 0.62 7.52 6.05
N THR A 46 1.89 7.32 5.72
CA THR A 46 3.02 7.95 6.42
C THR A 46 3.00 9.47 6.27
N GLU A 47 2.74 10.01 5.07
CA GLU A 47 2.63 11.45 4.85
C GLU A 47 1.51 12.07 5.70
N ARG A 48 0.35 11.41 5.79
CA ARG A 48 -0.75 11.86 6.66
C ARG A 48 -0.38 11.85 8.13
N GLN A 49 0.33 10.81 8.57
CA GLN A 49 0.82 10.74 9.94
C GLN A 49 1.81 11.87 10.25
N HIS A 50 2.81 12.08 9.40
CA HIS A 50 3.79 13.14 9.57
C HIS A 50 3.15 14.53 9.56
N ALA A 51 2.13 14.76 8.71
CA ALA A 51 1.39 16.01 8.70
C ALA A 51 0.64 16.23 10.02
N ALA A 52 -0.01 15.20 10.56
CA ALA A 52 -0.67 15.29 11.86
C ALA A 52 0.32 15.56 13.01
N GLU A 53 1.48 14.90 13.00
CA GLU A 53 2.55 15.13 13.97
C GLU A 53 3.11 16.56 13.88
N ALA A 54 3.30 17.09 12.67
CA ALA A 54 3.76 18.46 12.46
C ALA A 54 2.74 19.50 12.96
N ILE A 55 1.44 19.27 12.74
CA ILE A 55 0.37 20.15 13.27
C ILE A 55 0.39 20.12 14.80
N ALA A 56 0.43 18.92 15.40
CA ALA A 56 0.48 18.79 16.86
C ALA A 56 1.75 19.39 17.48
N ALA A 57 2.88 19.40 16.76
CA ALA A 57 4.10 20.08 17.18
C ALA A 57 3.96 21.60 17.12
N ALA A 58 3.32 22.13 16.07
CA ALA A 58 3.06 23.57 15.92
C ALA A 58 2.11 24.10 17.01
N GLU A 59 1.07 23.34 17.37
CA GLU A 59 0.14 23.70 18.44
C GLU A 59 0.82 23.77 19.81
N LYS A 60 1.79 22.89 20.10
CA LYS A 60 2.53 22.89 21.38
C LYS A 60 3.57 24.01 21.48
N ALA A 61 4.00 24.55 20.35
CA ALA A 61 5.00 25.61 20.28
C ALA A 61 4.36 27.02 20.34
N SER A 62 3.04 27.11 20.18
CA SER A 62 2.24 28.34 20.35
C SER A 62 1.69 28.46 21.76
#